data_AF-A0A520E9G4-F1
#
_entry.id   AF-A0A520E9G4-F1
#
_cell.length_a   1.000
_cell.length_b   1.000
_cell.length_c   1.000
_cell.angle_alpha   90.00
_cell.angle_beta   90.00
_cell.angle_gamma   90.00
#
_symmetry.space_group_name_H-M   'P 1'
#
loop_
_entity.id
_entity.type
_entity.pdbx_description
1 polymer ?
#
loop_
_entity_poly.entity_id
_entity_poly.type
_entity_poly.pdbx_seq_one_letter_code
_entity_poly.pdbx_strand_id
1 'polypeptide(L)' 'MTHTDLPLRAQAERVIAVSAAAWRIAPVSARAVARRAPHGHVPMRALRRLQQAANRALPGRNLLAHSW' A
#
# COMPACT_ATOMS: atom_id res chain seq x y z
N MET A 1 -35.96 -4.14 -12.69
CA MET A 1 -35.03 -5.26 -12.39
C MET A 1 -33.80 -5.10 -13.26
N THR A 2 -32.79 -4.37 -12.76
CA THR A 2 -31.56 -3.98 -13.47
C THR A 2 -30.41 -4.92 -13.09
N HIS A 3 -30.26 -6.02 -13.82
CA HIS A 3 -29.21 -7.01 -13.55
C HIS A 3 -27.93 -6.80 -14.40
N THR A 4 -27.96 -5.90 -15.38
CA THR A 4 -26.88 -5.66 -16.35
C THR A 4 -25.94 -4.49 -16.01
N ASP A 5 -26.24 -3.69 -14.98
CA ASP A 5 -25.40 -2.52 -14.62
C ASP A 5 -24.18 -2.88 -13.76
N LEU A 6 -24.26 -3.99 -13.02
CA LEU A 6 -23.18 -4.50 -12.18
C LEU A 6 -21.87 -4.77 -12.97
N PRO A 7 -21.88 -5.42 -14.14
CA PRO A 7 -20.66 -5.62 -14.93
C PRO A 7 -20.12 -4.30 -15.50
N LEU A 8 -20.97 -3.37 -15.94
CA LEU A 8 -20.51 -2.10 -16.49
C LEU A 8 -19.80 -1.25 -15.43
N ARG A 9 -20.37 -1.18 -14.22
CA ARG A 9 -19.77 -0.46 -13.08
C ARG A 9 -18.43 -1.08 -12.69
N ALA A 10 -18.36 -2.41 -12.58
CA ALA A 10 -17.11 -3.11 -12.27
C ALA A 10 -16.04 -2.89 -13.35
N GLN A 11 -16.43 -2.90 -14.63
CA GLN A 11 -15.53 -2.65 -15.75
C GLN A 11 -15.02 -1.20 -15.77
N ALA A 12 -15.91 -0.22 -15.54
CA ALA A 12 -15.54 1.19 -15.44
C ALA A 12 -14.56 1.43 -14.27
N GLU A 13 -14.82 0.85 -13.10
CA GLU A 13 -13.90 0.91 -11.95
C GLU A 13 -12.53 0.32 -12.29
N ARG A 14 -12.48 -0.78 -13.05
CA ARG A 14 -11.23 -1.41 -13.49
C ARG A 14 -10.44 -0.52 -14.47
N VAL A 15 -11.11 0.05 -15.48
CA VAL A 15 -10.47 0.95 -16.45
C VAL A 15 -9.90 2.18 -15.75
N ILE A 16 -10.70 2.86 -14.92
CA ILE A 16 -10.24 4.00 -14.13
C ILE A 16 -9.04 3.62 -13.25
N ALA A 17 -9.07 2.42 -12.66
CA ALA A 17 -7.98 1.97 -11.80
C ALA A 17 -6.66 1.74 -12.55
N VAL A 18 -6.71 1.11 -13.72
CA VAL A 18 -5.55 0.86 -14.58
C VAL A 18 -5.00 2.18 -15.12
N SER A 19 -5.85 3.07 -15.62
CA SER A 19 -5.45 4.39 -16.09
C SER A 19 -4.80 5.21 -14.97
N ALA A 20 -5.40 5.27 -13.78
CA ALA A 20 -4.80 5.99 -12.66
C ALA A 20 -3.42 5.45 -12.26
N ALA A 21 -3.21 4.13 -12.34
CA ALA A 21 -1.91 3.51 -12.05
C ALA A 21 -0.85 3.88 -13.10
N ALA A 22 -1.20 3.83 -14.40
CA ALA A 22 -0.30 4.21 -15.49
C ALA A 22 0.14 5.68 -15.40
N TRP A 23 -0.76 6.56 -14.95
CA TRP A 23 -0.50 7.99 -14.79
C TRP A 23 0.06 8.36 -13.42
N ARG A 24 0.37 7.37 -12.56
CA ARG A 24 0.87 7.57 -11.18
C ARG A 24 -0.01 8.49 -10.33
N ILE A 25 -1.31 8.55 -10.61
CA ILE A 25 -2.28 9.31 -9.83
C ILE A 25 -2.48 8.61 -8.49
N ALA A 26 -2.38 9.37 -7.40
CA ALA A 26 -2.57 8.85 -6.06
C ALA A 26 -3.97 8.21 -5.93
N PRO A 27 -4.08 6.97 -5.41
CA PRO A 27 -5.35 6.30 -5.25
C PRO A 27 -6.25 7.07 -4.27
N VAL A 28 -7.54 7.14 -4.60
CA VAL A 28 -8.55 7.96 -3.90
C VAL A 28 -8.70 7.62 -2.41
N SER A 29 -8.27 6.43 -1.97
CA SER A 29 -8.25 6.05 -0.56
C SER A 29 -7.30 4.89 -0.25
N ALA A 30 -6.91 4.75 1.02
CA ALA A 30 -6.14 3.59 1.49
C ALA A 30 -6.86 2.25 1.24
N ARG A 31 -8.20 2.22 1.29
CA ARG A 31 -9.00 1.03 0.95
C ARG A 31 -8.91 0.66 -0.53
N ALA A 32 -8.75 1.64 -1.42
CA ALA A 32 -8.51 1.39 -2.83
C ALA A 32 -7.12 0.78 -3.06
N VAL A 33 -6.11 1.19 -2.29
CA VAL A 33 -4.79 0.51 -2.27
C VAL A 33 -4.95 -0.92 -1.77
N ALA A 34 -5.76 -1.12 -0.72
CA ALA A 34 -5.95 -2.41 -0.10
C ALA A 34 -6.48 -3.48 -1.06
N ARG A 35 -7.48 -3.11 -1.87
CA ARG A 35 -8.06 -3.97 -2.89
C ARG A 35 -7.13 -4.26 -4.08
N ARG A 36 -6.17 -3.37 -4.35
CA ARG A 36 -5.23 -3.51 -5.48
C ARG A 36 -3.98 -4.31 -5.15
N ALA A 37 -3.71 -4.58 -3.87
CA ALA A 37 -2.49 -5.26 -3.47
C ALA A 37 -2.59 -6.77 -3.75
N PRO A 38 -1.84 -7.33 -4.73
CA PRO A 38 -1.95 -8.75 -5.09
C PRO A 38 -1.48 -9.69 -3.96
N HIS A 39 -0.64 -9.19 -3.05
CA HIS A 39 -0.05 -9.97 -1.95
C HIS A 39 -0.50 -9.50 -0.56
N GLY A 40 -1.64 -8.79 -0.49
CA GLY A 40 -2.13 -8.17 0.74
C GLY A 40 -1.55 -6.78 0.96
N HIS A 41 -2.37 -5.89 1.51
CA HIS A 41 -1.99 -4.50 1.74
C HIS A 41 -1.46 -4.28 3.13
N VAL A 42 -0.20 -3.88 3.22
CA VAL A 42 0.41 -3.44 4.47
C VAL A 42 0.25 -1.92 4.57
N PRO A 43 -0.48 -1.40 5.57
CA PRO A 43 -0.56 0.04 5.78
C PRO A 43 0.83 0.62 6.01
N MET A 44 1.10 1.82 5.48
CA MET A 44 2.39 2.50 5.67
C MET A 44 2.78 2.64 7.15
N ARG A 45 1.79 2.78 8.05
CA ARG A 45 2.04 2.83 9.50
C ARG A 45 2.61 1.52 10.04
N ALA A 46 2.15 0.37 9.54
CA ALA A 46 2.68 -0.93 9.91
C ALA A 46 4.12 -1.09 9.39
N LEU A 47 4.38 -0.68 8.14
CA LEU A 47 5.73 -0.69 7.57
C LEU A 47 6.71 0.17 8.37
N ARG A 48 6.30 1.40 8.75
CA ARG A 48 7.12 2.30 9.59
C ARG A 48 7.41 1.70 10.96
N ARG A 49 6.43 1.04 11.59
CA ARG A 49 6.64 0.36 12.88
C ARG A 49 7.61 -0.81 12.75
N LEU A 50 7.49 -1.59 11.68
CA LEU A 50 8.41 -2.69 11.39
C LEU A 50 9.85 -2.18 11.22
N GLN A 51 10.04 -1.12 10.43
CA GLN A 51 11.35 -0.49 10.23
C GLN A 51 11.94 0.04 11.56
N GLN A 52 11.12 0.69 12.39
CA GLN A 52 11.58 1.16 13.69
C GLN A 52 11.95 0.01 14.64
N ALA A 53 11.16 -1.07 14.65
CA ALA A 53 11.47 -2.26 15.42
C ALA A 53 12.78 -2.91 14.95
N ALA A 54 12.98 -3.06 13.65
CA ALA A 54 14.22 -3.57 13.05
C ALA A 54 15.43 -2.70 13.43
N ASN A 55 15.30 -1.37 13.36
CA ASN A 55 16.34 -0.42 13.72
C ASN A 55 16.70 -0.40 15.22
N ARG A 56 15.81 -0.90 16.09
CA ARG A 56 16.06 -1.08 17.53
C ARG A 56 16.66 -2.45 17.83
N ALA A 57 16.25 -3.48 17.08
CA ALA A 57 16.71 -4.84 17.24
C ALA A 57 18.12 -5.09 16.68
N LEU A 58 18.68 -4.15 15.90
CA LEU A 58 20.01 -4.31 15.30
C LEU A 58 21.12 -4.26 16.38
N PRO A 59 21.79 -5.40 16.67
CA PRO A 59 22.92 -5.43 17.59
C PRO A 59 24.10 -4.78 16.89
N GLY A 60 24.52 -3.60 17.36
CA GLY A 60 25.54 -2.78 16.68
C GLY A 60 25.30 -1.28 16.82
N ARG A 61 24.07 -0.85 17.08
CA ARG A 61 23.77 0.58 17.25
C ARG A 61 24.43 1.20 18.49
N ASN A 62 24.58 0.43 19.56
CA ASN A 62 25.38 0.83 20.72
C ASN A 62 26.90 0.74 20.43
N LEU A 63 27.34 -0.22 19.62
CA LEU A 63 28.77 -0.37 19.28
C LEU A 63 29.28 0.82 18.45
N LEU A 64 28.45 1.38 17.56
CA LEU A 64 28.78 2.60 16.80
C LEU A 64 28.66 3.90 17.62
N ALA A 65 27.99 3.87 18.77
CA ALA A 65 27.89 5.03 19.66
C ALA A 65 29.16 5.23 20.51
N HIS A 66 30.02 4.20 20.60
CA HIS A 66 31.23 4.19 21.41
C HIS A 66 32.52 4.27 20.56
N SER A 67 32.39 4.54 19.25
CA SER A 67 33.51 4.85 18.37
C SER A 67 33.67 6.36 18.22
N TRP A 68 34.18 6.99 19.28
CA TRP A 68 34.74 8.34 19.27
C TRP A 68 36.07 8.30 20.00
#